data_AF-A0A845R7B2-F1
#
_entry.id   AF-A0A845R7B2-F1
#
_cell.length_a   1.000
_cell.length_b   1.000
_cell.length_c   1.000
_cell.angle_alpha   90.00
_cell.angle_beta   90.00
_cell.angle_gamma   90.00
#
_symmetry.space_group_name_H-M   'P 1'
#
loop_
_entity.id
_entity.type
_entity.pdbx_description
1 polymer ?
#
loop_
_entity_poly.entity_id
_entity_poly.type
_entity_poly.pdbx_seq_one_letter_code
_entity_poly.pdbx_strand_id
1 'polypeptide(L)'
;MDTTLNNLEHFIKEINKTDKYYEILSTIFETHFKLDSKEELIKNLNIHITEVFKVNAHILIEYLQHPNYFKIEQLELNASKYKASLKLINEMKMKYGLLLRPLLASQNNPFLINSIDINVGNQQTLHRLNIERADGQKLEGQFNAESLLAITSVFIDSIDKALERGIFNLNIQTINNYFEYSEILNERLNKLKVEYEKEDKNDK
;
A
#
# COMPACT_ATOMS: atom_id res chain seq x y z
N MET A 1 6.52 -23.92 11.39
CA MET A 1 6.97 -22.55 11.10
C MET A 1 6.29 -21.48 11.96
N ASP A 2 5.92 -21.64 13.24
CA ASP A 2 5.99 -22.77 14.18
C ASP A 2 4.66 -22.88 14.92
N THR A 3 4.10 -24.10 15.02
CA THR A 3 2.80 -24.47 15.62
C THR A 3 1.73 -23.36 15.62
N THR A 4 1.40 -22.81 14.45
CA THR A 4 0.45 -21.67 14.29
C THR A 4 0.88 -20.43 15.08
N LEU A 5 2.11 -19.97 14.83
CA LEU A 5 2.89 -19.05 15.69
C LEU A 5 2.72 -19.36 17.18
N ASN A 6 2.97 -20.64 17.48
CA ASN A 6 2.83 -21.34 18.75
C ASN A 6 1.53 -20.99 19.48
N ASN A 7 0.42 -21.30 18.81
CA ASN A 7 -0.98 -21.00 19.15
C ASN A 7 -1.37 -19.50 19.12
N LEU A 8 -0.54 -18.64 18.52
CA LEU A 8 -0.78 -17.24 18.14
C LEU A 8 -1.14 -16.24 19.26
N GLU A 9 -0.29 -15.95 20.24
CA GLU A 9 0.99 -16.60 20.60
C GLU A 9 0.74 -17.33 21.92
N HIS A 10 0.03 -18.45 21.81
CA HIS A 10 -0.92 -19.06 22.75
C HIS A 10 -2.18 -18.23 23.04
N PHE A 11 -2.81 -17.74 21.97
CA PHE A 11 -4.02 -16.91 21.91
C PHE A 11 -3.91 -15.60 22.67
N ILE A 12 -2.83 -14.86 22.38
CA ILE A 12 -2.43 -13.64 23.12
C ILE A 12 -2.47 -13.92 24.65
N LYS A 13 -1.97 -15.12 25.02
CA LYS A 13 -1.91 -15.73 26.36
C LYS A 13 -3.11 -15.43 27.27
N GLU A 14 -4.29 -15.77 26.76
CA GLU A 14 -5.59 -15.76 27.47
C GLU A 14 -6.13 -14.38 27.88
N ILE A 15 -5.51 -13.32 27.34
CA ILE A 15 -6.08 -12.03 26.93
C ILE A 15 -6.61 -10.99 27.96
N ASN A 16 -6.55 -11.05 29.30
CA ASN A 16 -5.89 -11.95 30.25
C ASN A 16 -6.82 -12.19 31.47
N LYS A 17 -7.61 -13.27 31.40
CA LYS A 17 -8.29 -13.94 32.53
C LYS A 17 -9.36 -13.21 33.38
N THR A 18 -9.77 -11.98 33.04
CA THR A 18 -11.00 -11.36 33.62
C THR A 18 -11.66 -10.37 32.67
N ASP A 19 -12.83 -9.84 33.03
CA ASP A 19 -13.63 -8.91 32.22
C ASP A 19 -12.90 -7.62 31.79
N LYS A 20 -13.46 -6.94 30.77
CA LYS A 20 -13.08 -5.62 30.21
C LYS A 20 -11.87 -5.52 29.28
N TYR A 21 -11.11 -6.58 29.03
CA TYR A 21 -9.95 -6.51 28.11
C TYR A 21 -10.29 -6.01 26.69
N TYR A 22 -11.49 -6.31 26.17
CA TYR A 22 -11.95 -5.82 24.86
C TYR A 22 -12.19 -4.30 24.87
N GLU A 23 -12.68 -3.74 25.98
CA GLU A 23 -12.81 -2.30 26.16
C GLU A 23 -11.41 -1.66 26.08
N ILE A 24 -10.44 -2.20 26.84
CA ILE A 24 -9.04 -1.73 26.83
C ILE A 24 -8.43 -1.80 25.42
N LEU A 25 -8.55 -2.94 24.74
CA LEU A 25 -7.98 -3.10 23.39
C LEU A 25 -8.66 -2.19 22.36
N SER A 26 -10.00 -2.03 22.41
CA SER A 26 -10.68 -1.07 21.53
C SER A 26 -10.33 0.38 21.89
N THR A 27 -10.11 0.72 23.17
CA THR A 27 -9.66 2.06 23.58
C THR A 27 -8.24 2.34 23.10
N ILE A 28 -7.31 1.38 23.19
CA ILE A 28 -5.95 1.54 22.63
C ILE A 28 -6.04 1.85 21.14
N PHE A 29 -6.79 1.04 20.38
CA PHE A 29 -6.98 1.27 18.95
C PHE A 29 -7.65 2.62 18.67
N GLU A 30 -8.74 2.96 19.36
CA GLU A 30 -9.45 4.21 19.16
C GLU A 30 -8.65 5.46 19.55
N THR A 31 -7.78 5.38 20.56
CA THR A 31 -6.89 6.48 20.92
C THR A 31 -5.89 6.72 19.79
N HIS A 32 -5.17 5.68 19.36
CA HIS A 32 -4.17 5.83 18.32
C HIS A 32 -4.77 6.21 16.96
N PHE A 33 -5.90 5.61 16.55
CA PHE A 33 -6.62 6.00 15.32
C PHE A 33 -7.23 7.43 15.36
N LYS A 34 -7.25 8.11 16.52
CA LYS A 34 -7.71 9.51 16.66
C LYS A 34 -6.56 10.52 16.84
N LEU A 35 -5.39 10.09 17.32
CA LEU A 35 -4.30 10.99 17.74
C LEU A 35 -3.01 10.84 16.94
N ASP A 36 -2.73 9.65 16.41
CA ASP A 36 -1.45 9.35 15.76
C ASP A 36 -1.47 9.72 14.27
N SER A 37 -0.30 10.05 13.72
CA SER A 37 -0.13 10.12 12.27
C SER A 37 -0.12 8.71 11.65
N LYS A 38 -0.40 8.59 10.34
CA LYS A 38 -0.45 7.29 9.64
C LYS A 38 0.88 6.54 9.73
N GLU A 39 1.97 7.28 9.74
CA GLU A 39 3.35 6.83 9.71
C GLU A 39 3.77 6.24 11.07
N GLU A 40 3.28 6.84 12.17
CA GLU A 40 3.57 6.38 13.53
C GLU A 40 2.56 5.35 14.06
N LEU A 41 1.30 5.34 13.57
CA LEU A 41 0.20 4.52 14.09
C LEU A 41 0.59 3.06 14.34
N ILE A 42 1.20 2.39 13.36
CA ILE A 42 1.56 0.97 13.47
C ILE A 42 2.65 0.76 14.53
N LYS A 43 3.65 1.66 14.61
CA LYS A 43 4.74 1.62 15.60
C LYS A 43 4.17 1.81 17.01
N ASN A 44 3.31 2.80 17.21
CA ASN A 44 2.74 3.14 18.51
C ASN A 44 1.74 2.07 18.99
N LEU A 45 0.89 1.54 18.09
CA LEU A 45 0.05 0.36 18.38
C LEU A 45 0.90 -0.84 18.81
N ASN A 46 2.00 -1.13 18.10
CA ASN A 46 2.91 -2.23 18.47
C ASN A 46 3.49 -2.03 19.87
N ILE A 47 3.99 -0.83 20.20
CA ILE A 47 4.55 -0.49 21.52
C ILE A 47 3.47 -0.65 22.59
N HIS A 48 2.34 0.06 22.49
CA HIS A 48 1.33 0.13 23.54
C HIS A 48 0.66 -1.23 23.80
N ILE A 49 0.37 -2.02 22.76
CA ILE A 49 -0.19 -3.37 22.91
C ILE A 49 0.86 -4.32 23.53
N THR A 50 2.13 -4.23 23.14
CA THR A 50 3.23 -5.02 23.75
C THR A 50 3.41 -4.65 25.22
N GLU A 51 3.32 -3.38 25.57
CA GLU A 51 3.45 -2.89 26.94
C GLU A 51 2.27 -3.28 27.83
N VAL A 52 1.03 -3.22 27.34
CA VAL A 52 -0.17 -3.56 28.14
C VAL A 52 -0.31 -5.07 28.29
N PHE A 53 -0.17 -5.85 27.20
CA PHE A 53 -0.47 -7.28 27.20
C PHE A 53 0.75 -8.18 27.42
N LYS A 54 1.99 -7.65 27.36
CA LYS A 54 3.26 -8.39 27.49
C LYS A 54 3.40 -9.55 26.48
N VAL A 55 3.06 -9.25 25.23
CA VAL A 55 3.02 -10.16 24.07
C VAL A 55 3.68 -9.50 22.86
N ASN A 56 4.07 -10.28 21.86
CA ASN A 56 4.45 -9.72 20.57
C ASN A 56 3.22 -9.16 19.82
N ALA A 57 3.00 -7.84 19.89
CA ALA A 57 1.85 -7.18 19.26
C ALA A 57 1.84 -7.28 17.72
N HIS A 58 3.00 -7.48 17.10
CA HIS A 58 3.14 -7.56 15.65
C HIS A 58 2.25 -8.66 15.06
N ILE A 59 2.25 -9.83 15.72
CA ILE A 59 1.48 -11.02 15.33
C ILE A 59 -0.04 -10.74 15.32
N LEU A 60 -0.55 -9.93 16.26
CA LEU A 60 -1.95 -9.48 16.24
C LEU A 60 -2.21 -8.55 15.06
N ILE A 61 -1.36 -7.56 14.85
CA ILE A 61 -1.52 -6.54 13.81
C ILE A 61 -1.44 -7.17 12.41
N GLU A 62 -0.53 -8.12 12.20
CA GLU A 62 -0.45 -8.97 11.00
C GLU A 62 -1.72 -9.82 10.79
N TYR A 63 -2.27 -10.44 11.85
CA TYR A 63 -3.53 -11.16 11.72
C TYR A 63 -4.67 -10.23 11.32
N LEU A 64 -4.77 -9.03 11.90
CA LEU A 64 -5.87 -8.10 11.63
C LEU A 64 -5.94 -7.68 10.15
N GLN A 65 -4.81 -7.51 9.47
CA GLN A 65 -4.83 -7.18 8.03
C GLN A 65 -5.17 -8.35 7.10
N HIS A 66 -4.93 -9.61 7.51
CA HIS A 66 -5.02 -10.79 6.64
C HIS A 66 -6.42 -10.90 5.99
N PRO A 67 -6.58 -11.25 4.69
CA PRO A 67 -7.88 -11.30 4.04
C PRO A 67 -8.85 -12.33 4.64
N ASN A 68 -8.33 -13.44 5.17
CA ASN A 68 -9.12 -14.51 5.75
C ASN A 68 -9.24 -14.38 7.28
N TYR A 69 -10.37 -14.80 7.82
CA TYR A 69 -10.53 -15.08 9.25
C TYR A 69 -9.92 -16.44 9.58
N PHE A 70 -9.24 -16.57 10.71
CA PHE A 70 -8.92 -17.87 11.27
C PHE A 70 -10.19 -18.53 11.81
N LYS A 71 -10.44 -19.76 11.37
CA LYS A 71 -11.43 -20.66 11.99
C LYS A 71 -10.75 -21.45 13.11
N ILE A 72 -11.49 -21.84 14.15
CA ILE A 72 -10.87 -22.42 15.36
C ILE A 72 -10.23 -23.79 15.09
N GLU A 73 -10.77 -24.49 14.08
CA GLU A 73 -10.28 -25.77 13.54
C GLU A 73 -8.96 -25.62 12.79
N GLN A 74 -8.61 -24.41 12.32
CA GLN A 74 -7.34 -24.10 11.66
C GLN A 74 -6.24 -23.67 12.64
N LEU A 75 -6.59 -23.50 13.92
CA LEU A 75 -5.67 -23.05 14.97
C LEU A 75 -5.23 -24.17 15.92
N GLU A 76 -5.76 -25.39 15.75
CA GLU A 76 -5.54 -26.55 16.65
C GLU A 76 -5.92 -26.27 18.13
N LEU A 77 -6.81 -25.30 18.35
CA LEU A 77 -7.23 -24.81 19.67
C LEU A 77 -8.47 -25.54 20.22
N ASN A 78 -8.55 -25.67 21.54
CA ASN A 78 -9.74 -26.19 22.21
C ASN A 78 -10.92 -25.22 22.06
N ALA A 79 -11.90 -25.61 21.25
CA ALA A 79 -13.06 -24.81 20.90
C ALA A 79 -13.95 -24.41 22.09
N SER A 80 -13.99 -25.17 23.20
CA SER A 80 -14.77 -24.78 24.38
C SER A 80 -14.15 -23.62 25.17
N LYS A 81 -12.83 -23.40 25.00
CA LYS A 81 -12.05 -22.44 25.77
C LYS A 81 -11.84 -21.10 25.06
N TYR A 82 -11.55 -21.12 23.75
CA TYR A 82 -11.10 -19.91 23.01
C TYR A 82 -12.19 -19.26 22.13
N LYS A 83 -13.41 -19.82 22.04
CA LYS A 83 -14.44 -19.36 21.10
C LYS A 83 -14.89 -17.91 21.29
N ALA A 84 -15.04 -17.44 22.53
CA ALA A 84 -15.40 -16.04 22.82
C ALA A 84 -14.27 -15.09 22.42
N SER A 85 -13.02 -15.43 22.78
CA SER A 85 -11.82 -14.67 22.48
C SER A 85 -11.59 -14.56 20.96
N LEU A 86 -11.81 -15.65 20.20
CA LEU A 86 -11.73 -15.65 18.73
C LEU A 86 -12.82 -14.80 18.09
N LYS A 87 -14.04 -14.78 18.62
CA LYS A 87 -15.11 -13.87 18.16
C LYS A 87 -14.68 -12.40 18.30
N LEU A 88 -14.07 -12.03 19.43
CA LEU A 88 -13.66 -10.65 19.70
C LEU A 88 -12.48 -10.19 18.84
N ILE A 89 -11.47 -11.03 18.59
CA ILE A 89 -10.39 -10.66 17.64
C ILE A 89 -10.95 -10.58 16.21
N ASN A 90 -11.93 -11.40 15.84
CA ASN A 90 -12.60 -11.28 14.54
C ASN A 90 -13.49 -10.02 14.42
N GLU A 91 -14.05 -9.52 15.53
CA GLU A 91 -14.74 -8.22 15.58
C GLU A 91 -13.77 -7.04 15.48
N MET A 92 -12.62 -7.09 16.16
CA MET A 92 -11.52 -6.15 15.95
C MET A 92 -11.03 -6.15 14.48
N LYS A 93 -10.96 -7.33 13.86
CA LYS A 93 -10.58 -7.51 12.45
C LYS A 93 -11.58 -6.81 11.51
N MET A 94 -12.88 -6.93 11.76
CA MET A 94 -13.90 -6.19 11.01
C MET A 94 -13.79 -4.67 11.21
N LYS A 95 -13.57 -4.20 12.45
CA LYS A 95 -13.52 -2.77 12.78
C LYS A 95 -12.26 -2.05 12.26
N TYR A 96 -11.11 -2.71 12.27
CA TYR A 96 -9.81 -2.06 12.00
C TYR A 96 -8.97 -2.70 10.88
N GLY A 97 -9.21 -3.95 10.49
CA GLY A 97 -8.37 -4.68 9.53
C GLY A 97 -8.29 -4.03 8.15
N LEU A 98 -9.39 -3.39 7.71
CA LEU A 98 -9.43 -2.60 6.47
C LEU A 98 -8.59 -1.31 6.54
N LEU A 99 -8.43 -0.73 7.73
CA LEU A 99 -7.66 0.49 7.94
C LEU A 99 -6.16 0.19 8.11
N LEU A 100 -5.82 -0.94 8.76
CA LEU A 100 -4.43 -1.38 8.96
C LEU A 100 -3.77 -1.89 7.67
N ARG A 101 -4.50 -2.60 6.81
CA ARG A 101 -3.94 -3.21 5.59
C ARG A 101 -3.15 -2.24 4.70
N PRO A 102 -3.64 -1.05 4.30
CA PRO A 102 -2.85 -0.13 3.48
C PRO A 102 -1.61 0.40 4.20
N LEU A 103 -1.66 0.59 5.52
CA LEU A 103 -0.55 1.10 6.34
C LEU A 103 0.56 0.07 6.55
N LEU A 104 0.22 -1.22 6.57
CA LEU A 104 1.19 -2.31 6.61
C LEU A 104 1.75 -2.63 5.21
N ALA A 105 0.92 -2.51 4.17
CA ALA A 105 1.37 -2.65 2.79
C ALA A 105 2.44 -1.60 2.43
N SER A 106 2.30 -0.36 2.91
CA SER A 106 3.31 0.69 2.75
C SER A 106 4.56 0.44 3.58
N GLN A 107 4.45 0.08 4.86
CA GLN A 107 5.64 -0.23 5.68
C GLN A 107 6.46 -1.41 5.14
N ASN A 108 5.80 -2.40 4.52
CA ASN A 108 6.47 -3.53 3.88
C ASN A 108 7.05 -3.20 2.48
N ASN A 109 6.58 -2.14 1.83
CA ASN A 109 7.03 -1.71 0.48
C ASN A 109 7.25 -0.19 0.43
N PRO A 110 8.11 0.41 1.27
CA PRO A 110 8.16 1.86 1.49
C PRO A 110 8.63 2.66 0.27
N PHE A 111 9.31 1.99 -0.67
CA PHE A 111 9.78 2.58 -1.93
C PHE A 111 8.82 2.38 -3.12
N LEU A 112 7.66 1.74 -2.91
CA LEU A 112 6.63 1.63 -3.95
C LEU A 112 6.03 3.02 -4.22
N ILE A 113 5.91 3.41 -5.49
CA ILE A 113 5.22 4.63 -5.89
C ILE A 113 3.72 4.42 -5.69
N ASN A 114 3.07 5.33 -4.95
CA ASN A 114 1.67 5.22 -4.53
C ASN A 114 0.77 6.24 -5.26
N SER A 115 1.23 7.48 -5.47
CA SER A 115 0.60 8.42 -6.40
C SER A 115 1.63 9.21 -7.20
N ILE A 116 1.17 9.73 -8.34
CA ILE A 116 1.91 10.69 -9.17
C ILE A 116 0.93 11.81 -9.51
N ASP A 117 1.16 12.99 -8.96
CA ASP A 117 0.37 14.20 -9.21
C ASP A 117 1.11 15.11 -10.18
N ILE A 118 0.42 15.55 -11.23
CA ILE A 118 0.99 16.38 -12.30
C ILE A 118 0.22 17.71 -12.38
N ASN A 119 0.94 18.82 -12.34
CA ASN A 119 0.39 20.16 -12.50
C ASN A 119 1.02 20.85 -13.72
N VAL A 120 0.24 20.91 -14.81
CA VAL A 120 0.58 21.55 -16.09
C VAL A 120 0.03 22.97 -16.10
N GLY A 121 0.89 23.95 -15.89
CA GLY A 121 0.53 25.36 -16.00
C GLY A 121 0.42 25.82 -17.46
N ASN A 122 -0.67 26.52 -17.79
CA ASN A 122 -0.88 27.11 -19.12
C ASN A 122 0.32 28.00 -19.52
N GLN A 123 0.81 27.80 -20.75
CA GLN A 123 1.92 28.59 -21.34
C GLN A 123 3.26 28.54 -20.58
N GLN A 124 3.45 27.57 -19.67
CA GLN A 124 4.73 27.38 -18.96
C GLN A 124 5.61 26.35 -19.68
N THR A 125 6.92 26.62 -19.79
CA THR A 125 7.90 25.66 -20.34
C THR A 125 8.25 24.53 -19.37
N LEU A 126 8.00 24.75 -18.08
CA LEU A 126 8.24 23.80 -16.99
C LEU A 126 6.93 23.57 -16.22
N HIS A 127 6.69 22.31 -15.88
CA HIS A 127 5.51 21.84 -15.16
C HIS A 127 5.95 21.11 -13.88
N ARG A 128 5.05 20.91 -12.92
CA ARG A 128 5.39 20.27 -11.64
C ARG A 128 4.93 18.82 -11.60
N LEU A 129 5.81 17.97 -11.07
CA LEU A 129 5.59 16.56 -10.77
C LEU A 129 5.75 16.37 -9.26
N ASN A 130 4.79 15.72 -8.61
CA ASN A 130 4.91 15.23 -7.24
C ASN A 130 4.73 13.71 -7.26
N ILE A 131 5.71 12.97 -6.73
CA ILE A 131 5.63 11.51 -6.57
C ILE A 131 5.53 11.22 -5.08
N GLU A 132 4.40 10.65 -4.64
CA GLU A 132 4.23 10.17 -3.27
C GLU A 132 4.52 8.67 -3.22
N ARG A 133 5.50 8.29 -2.39
CA ARG A 133 5.77 6.89 -2.09
C ARG A 133 4.76 6.35 -1.10
N ALA A 134 4.66 5.03 -0.99
CA ALA A 134 3.76 4.37 -0.06
C ALA A 134 4.04 4.77 1.42
N ASP A 135 5.30 5.04 1.78
CA ASP A 135 5.67 5.53 3.12
C ASP A 135 5.39 7.03 3.37
N GLY A 136 4.67 7.70 2.46
CA GLY A 136 4.29 9.10 2.57
C GLY A 136 5.41 10.10 2.24
N GLN A 137 6.64 9.64 1.97
CA GLN A 137 7.69 10.53 1.49
C GLN A 137 7.39 11.01 0.07
N LYS A 138 7.64 12.30 -0.17
CA LYS A 138 7.33 12.97 -1.44
C LYS A 138 8.60 13.39 -2.15
N LEU A 139 8.61 13.20 -3.47
CA LEU A 139 9.62 13.75 -4.38
C LEU A 139 8.93 14.76 -5.31
N GLU A 140 9.16 16.04 -5.05
CA GLU A 140 8.75 17.12 -5.94
C GLU A 140 9.83 17.42 -6.97
N GLY A 141 9.43 17.66 -8.22
CA GLY A 141 10.33 17.97 -9.33
C GLY A 141 9.67 18.85 -10.40
N GLN A 142 10.49 19.34 -11.32
CA GLN A 142 10.03 20.05 -12.51
C GLN A 142 10.37 19.24 -13.76
N PHE A 143 9.50 19.29 -14.77
CA PHE A 143 9.69 18.62 -16.05
C PHE A 143 9.25 19.50 -17.23
N ASN A 144 9.79 19.21 -18.41
CA ASN A 144 9.25 19.64 -19.70
C ASN A 144 8.83 18.39 -20.51
N ALA A 145 8.15 18.57 -21.65
CA ALA A 145 7.67 17.43 -22.44
C ALA A 145 8.81 16.48 -22.89
N GLU A 146 9.98 17.03 -23.26
CA GLU A 146 11.16 16.28 -23.68
C GLU A 146 11.73 15.38 -22.57
N SER A 147 11.97 15.92 -21.37
CA SER A 147 12.48 15.14 -20.24
C SER A 147 11.48 14.08 -19.78
N LEU A 148 10.18 14.37 -19.82
CA LEU A 148 9.16 13.36 -19.52
C LEU A 148 9.16 12.22 -20.56
N LEU A 149 9.26 12.52 -21.87
CA LEU A 149 9.38 11.50 -22.92
C LEU A 149 10.64 10.61 -22.75
N ALA A 150 11.77 11.21 -22.38
CA ALA A 150 13.00 10.48 -22.09
C ALA A 150 12.83 9.53 -20.88
N ILE A 151 12.19 10.01 -19.81
CA ILE A 151 11.85 9.19 -18.62
C ILE A 151 10.86 8.07 -18.99
N THR A 152 9.84 8.36 -19.79
CA THR A 152 8.86 7.35 -20.27
C THR A 152 9.54 6.25 -21.08
N SER A 153 10.52 6.59 -21.93
CA SER A 153 11.28 5.59 -22.70
C SER A 153 12.04 4.61 -21.78
N VAL A 154 12.66 5.12 -20.71
CA VAL A 154 13.37 4.28 -19.72
C VAL A 154 12.39 3.38 -18.94
N PHE A 155 11.19 3.87 -18.61
CA PHE A 155 10.17 3.04 -17.96
C PHE A 155 9.62 1.95 -18.90
N ILE A 156 9.42 2.24 -20.19
CA ILE A 156 8.97 1.23 -21.18
C ILE A 156 10.01 0.10 -21.29
N ASP A 157 11.29 0.45 -21.48
CA ASP A 157 12.41 -0.50 -21.50
C ASP A 157 12.52 -1.33 -20.20
N SER A 158 12.25 -0.72 -19.05
CA SER A 158 12.24 -1.39 -17.75
C SER A 158 11.06 -2.35 -17.56
N ILE A 159 9.89 -2.01 -18.11
CA ILE A 159 8.69 -2.86 -18.09
C ILE A 159 8.88 -4.07 -19.00
N ASP A 160 9.39 -3.86 -20.22
CA ASP A 160 9.64 -4.93 -21.19
C ASP A 160 10.59 -5.99 -20.61
N LYS A 161 11.72 -5.56 -20.03
CA LYS A 161 12.70 -6.42 -19.34
C LYS A 161 12.14 -7.11 -18.08
N ALA A 162 11.05 -6.61 -17.49
CA ALA A 162 10.35 -7.29 -16.40
C ALA A 162 9.40 -8.37 -16.93
N LEU A 163 8.74 -8.12 -18.07
CA LEU A 163 7.86 -9.08 -18.75
C LEU A 163 8.66 -10.24 -19.38
N GLU A 164 9.81 -9.97 -20.00
CA GLU A 164 10.77 -11.00 -20.45
C GLU A 164 11.17 -11.97 -19.33
N ARG A 165 11.24 -11.47 -18.08
CA ARG A 165 11.59 -12.23 -16.88
C ARG A 165 10.40 -12.88 -16.18
N GLY A 166 9.19 -12.78 -16.76
CA GLY A 166 7.97 -13.41 -16.25
C GLY A 166 7.29 -12.65 -15.10
N ILE A 167 7.60 -11.37 -14.87
CA ILE A 167 7.07 -10.60 -13.73
C ILE A 167 5.73 -9.95 -14.11
N PHE A 168 4.68 -10.77 -14.15
CA PHE A 168 3.34 -10.37 -14.61
C PHE A 168 2.45 -9.73 -13.52
N ASN A 169 2.99 -8.77 -12.76
CA ASN A 169 2.26 -8.05 -11.70
C ASN A 169 1.32 -6.95 -12.26
N LEU A 170 0.59 -7.25 -13.34
CA LEU A 170 -0.28 -6.32 -14.07
C LEU A 170 -1.73 -6.80 -14.04
N ASN A 171 -2.68 -5.86 -13.98
CA ASN A 171 -4.10 -6.15 -14.21
C ASN A 171 -4.53 -5.67 -15.61
N ILE A 172 -5.59 -6.29 -16.14
CA ILE A 172 -6.04 -6.04 -17.52
C ILE A 172 -6.52 -4.59 -17.75
N GLN A 173 -7.06 -3.90 -16.74
CA GLN A 173 -7.49 -2.51 -16.88
C GLN A 173 -6.28 -1.57 -17.04
N THR A 174 -5.21 -1.78 -16.28
CA THR A 174 -3.96 -1.03 -16.44
C THR A 174 -3.34 -1.23 -17.82
N ILE A 175 -3.41 -2.45 -18.37
CA ILE A 175 -2.95 -2.76 -19.73
C ILE A 175 -3.79 -2.01 -20.78
N ASN A 176 -5.12 -2.05 -20.66
CA ASN A 176 -6.03 -1.37 -21.58
C ASN A 176 -5.85 0.16 -21.55
N ASN A 177 -5.77 0.76 -20.35
CA ASN A 177 -5.53 2.19 -20.17
C ASN A 177 -4.18 2.62 -20.78
N TYR A 178 -3.13 1.79 -20.66
CA TYR A 178 -1.83 2.06 -21.28
C TYR A 178 -1.96 2.11 -22.81
N PHE A 179 -2.64 1.15 -23.43
CA PHE A 179 -2.85 1.16 -24.88
C PHE A 179 -3.59 2.42 -25.34
N GLU A 180 -4.73 2.75 -24.74
CA GLU A 180 -5.54 3.94 -25.06
C GLU A 180 -4.72 5.25 -24.98
N TYR A 181 -4.01 5.47 -23.87
CA TYR A 181 -3.21 6.69 -23.71
C TYR A 181 -1.97 6.72 -24.59
N SER A 182 -1.37 5.56 -24.89
CA SER A 182 -0.24 5.47 -25.82
C SER A 182 -0.64 5.81 -27.25
N GLU A 183 -1.84 5.39 -27.71
CA GLU A 183 -2.36 5.71 -29.04
C GLU A 183 -2.62 7.22 -29.18
N ILE A 184 -3.31 7.82 -28.20
CA ILE A 184 -3.59 9.26 -28.15
C ILE A 184 -2.29 10.09 -28.12
N LEU A 185 -1.25 9.62 -27.41
CA LEU A 185 0.05 10.29 -27.39
C LEU A 185 0.80 10.13 -28.72
N ASN A 186 0.84 8.93 -29.29
CA ASN A 186 1.48 8.65 -30.57
C ASN A 186 0.86 9.46 -31.71
N GLU A 187 -0.47 9.63 -31.75
CA GLU A 187 -1.11 10.52 -32.72
C GLU A 187 -0.58 11.96 -32.62
N ARG A 188 -0.48 12.51 -31.40
CA ARG A 188 -0.06 13.89 -31.15
C ARG A 188 1.42 14.09 -31.53
N LEU A 189 2.28 13.16 -31.14
CA LEU A 189 3.70 13.20 -31.49
C LEU A 189 3.93 13.07 -33.00
N ASN A 190 3.16 12.23 -33.70
CA ASN A 190 3.24 12.13 -35.16
C ASN A 190 2.77 13.41 -35.87
N LYS A 191 1.73 14.08 -35.37
CA LYS A 191 1.26 15.38 -35.89
C LYS A 191 2.35 16.45 -35.76
N LEU A 192 2.91 16.61 -34.55
CA LEU A 192 4.03 17.52 -34.27
C LEU A 192 5.27 17.23 -35.13
N LYS A 193 5.65 15.95 -35.27
CA LYS A 193 6.77 15.55 -36.13
C LYS A 193 6.55 15.96 -37.59
N VAL A 194 5.35 15.77 -38.12
CA VAL A 194 4.97 16.15 -39.50
C VAL A 194 4.84 17.67 -39.67
N GLU A 195 4.73 18.44 -38.58
CA GLU A 195 4.80 19.91 -38.59
C GLU A 195 6.26 20.38 -38.66
N TYR A 196 7.12 19.93 -37.74
CA TYR A 196 8.57 20.22 -37.79
C TYR A 196 9.21 19.79 -39.12
N GLU A 197 8.88 18.61 -39.65
CA GLU A 197 9.38 18.14 -40.95
C GLU A 197 8.91 18.98 -42.16
N LYS A 198 8.00 19.94 -42.00
CA LYS A 198 7.64 20.92 -43.04
C LYS A 198 8.38 22.24 -42.87
N GLU A 199 8.53 22.71 -41.63
CA GLU A 199 9.29 23.92 -41.31
C GLU A 199 10.76 23.77 -41.75
N ASP A 200 11.37 22.63 -41.42
CA ASP A 200 12.72 22.21 -41.86
C ASP A 200 12.94 22.13 -43.39
N LYS A 201 11.86 22.22 -44.18
CA LYS A 201 11.86 22.20 -45.65
C LYS A 201 11.51 23.54 -46.29
N ASN A 202 11.03 24.52 -45.51
CA ASN A 202 10.76 25.88 -45.97
C ASN A 202 11.95 26.82 -45.71
N ASP A 203 12.79 26.52 -44.71
CA ASP A 203 14.00 27.27 -44.37
C ASP A 203 15.26 26.78 -45.14
N LYS A 204 15.09 26.24 -46.37
CA LYS A 204 16.16 25.72 -47.24
C LYS A 204 15.96 26.09 -48.70
#